data_AF-A0A661SGC7-F1
#
_entry.id   AF-A0A661SGC7-F1
#
_cell.length_a   1.000
_cell.length_b   1.000
_cell.length_c   1.000
_cell.angle_alpha   90.00
_cell.angle_beta   90.00
_cell.angle_gamma   90.00
#
_symmetry.space_group_name_H-M   'P 1'
#
loop_
_entity.id
_entity.type
_entity.pdbx_description
1 polymer ?
#
loop_
_entity_poly.entity_id
_entity_poly.type
_entity_poly.pdbx_seq_one_letter_code
_entity_poly.pdbx_strand_id
1 'polypeptide(L)' 'GMTIWEILSPTVERRGFLPMSTTRGDRLFIGLLGSAYIHLAWMAVTEVSIWNALVISIIYLIVVMRFG' A
#
# COMPACT_ATOMS: atom_id res chain seq x y z
N GLY A 1 16.89 -7.76 -5.56
CA GLY A 1 17.84 -6.64 -5.61
C GLY A 1 17.20 -5.41 -5.01
N MET A 2 17.26 -5.27 -3.67
CA MET A 2 16.86 -4.05 -2.95
C MET A 2 18.02 -3.05 -2.88
N THR A 3 19.25 -3.55 -2.85
CA THR A 3 20.49 -2.75 -2.87
C THR A 3 20.62 -1.85 -4.10
N ILE A 4 20.27 -2.33 -5.29
CA ILE A 4 20.37 -1.54 -6.54
C ILE A 4 19.39 -0.35 -6.52
N TRP A 5 18.20 -0.56 -5.96
CA TRP A 5 17.16 0.48 -5.90
C TRP A 5 17.43 1.55 -4.83
N GLU A 6 18.08 1.17 -3.73
CA GLU A 6 18.55 2.10 -2.70
C GLU A 6 19.68 3.01 -3.22
N ILE A 7 20.56 2.49 -4.08
CA ILE A 7 21.65 3.27 -4.70
C ILE A 7 21.09 4.27 -5.73
N LEU A 8 20.09 3.87 -6.53
CA LEU A 8 19.54 4.68 -7.61
C LEU A 8 18.62 5.81 -7.16
N SER A 9 18.00 5.70 -5.97
CA SER A 9 17.03 6.68 -5.51
C SER A 9 17.23 6.96 -4.01
N PRO A 10 18.17 7.87 -3.66
CA PRO A 10 18.44 8.20 -2.26
C PRO A 10 17.16 8.62 -1.55
N THR A 11 16.94 7.99 -0.40
CA THR A 11 15.72 8.03 0.41
C THR A 11 15.48 9.45 0.91
N VAL A 12 14.62 10.21 0.22
CA VAL A 12 14.12 11.46 0.76
C VAL A 12 13.04 11.10 1.77
N GLU A 13 13.40 11.11 3.05
CA GLU A 13 12.49 11.06 4.18
C GLU A 13 11.45 12.19 4.05
N ARG A 14 10.26 11.87 3.54
CA ARG A 14 9.14 12.81 3.53
C ARG A 14 8.17 12.42 4.63
N ARG A 15 7.98 13.32 5.59
CA ARG A 15 6.87 13.26 6.55
C ARG A 15 5.58 13.60 5.80
N GLY A 16 4.83 12.57 5.41
CA GLY A 16 3.46 12.67 4.91
C GLY A 16 2.45 12.67 6.04
N PHE A 17 1.30 12.04 5.82
CA PHE A 17 0.13 12.05 6.70
C PHE A 17 0.29 11.22 8.00
N LEU A 18 1.31 10.38 8.09
CA LEU A 18 1.65 9.59 9.27
C LEU A 18 2.83 10.23 10.01
N PRO A 19 2.81 10.38 11.35
CA PRO A 19 3.91 10.93 12.15
C PRO A 19 5.13 9.99 12.25
N MET A 20 5.29 9.06 11.31
CA MET A 20 6.44 8.15 11.19
C MET A 20 7.08 8.30 9.81
N SER A 21 8.40 8.18 9.76
CA SER A 21 9.15 8.20 8.52
C SER A 21 8.94 6.85 7.81
N THR A 22 8.15 6.84 6.73
CA THR A 22 7.88 5.62 5.97
C THR A 22 8.76 5.60 4.73
N THR A 23 9.65 4.61 4.63
CA THR A 23 10.42 4.37 3.40
C THR A 23 9.51 3.88 2.28
N ARG A 24 10.02 3.80 1.04
CA ARG A 24 9.25 3.22 -0.08
C ARG A 24 8.87 1.76 0.17
N GLY A 25 9.72 1.01 0.88
CA GLY A 25 9.43 -0.37 1.28
C GLY A 25 8.27 -0.45 2.28
N ASP A 26 8.26 0.45 3.27
CA ASP A 26 7.20 0.48 4.29
C ASP A 26 5.84 0.83 3.70
N ARG A 27 5.79 1.75 2.72
CA ARG A 27 4.56 2.12 2.02
C ARG A 27 4.00 0.96 1.20
N LEU A 28 4.85 0.20 0.51
CA LEU A 28 4.43 -0.99 -0.20
C LEU A 28 3.91 -2.05 0.78
N PHE A 29 4.60 -2.26 1.90
CA PHE A 29 4.17 -3.21 2.93
C PHE A 29 2.81 -2.84 3.53
N ILE A 30 2.61 -1.59 3.93
CA ILE A 30 1.34 -1.06 4.45
C ILE A 30 0.24 -1.14 3.37
N GLY A 31 0.58 -0.85 2.12
CA GLY A 31 -0.34 -0.95 0.99
C GLY A 31 -0.82 -2.38 0.74
N LEU A 32 0.09 -3.36 0.77
CA LEU A 32 -0.24 -4.78 0.61
C LEU A 32 -1.03 -5.31 1.82
N LEU A 33 -0.64 -4.94 3.04
CA LEU A 33 -1.33 -5.31 4.26
C LEU A 33 -2.77 -4.78 4.27
N GLY A 34 -2.97 -3.50 3.95
CA GLY A 34 -4.30 -2.91 3.85
C GLY A 34 -5.13 -3.53 2.72
N SER A 35 -4.52 -3.85 1.59
CA SER A 35 -5.19 -4.58 0.49
C SER A 35 -5.70 -5.96 0.93
N ALA A 36 -4.91 -6.69 1.73
CA ALA A 36 -5.32 -7.97 2.29
C ALA A 36 -6.53 -7.80 3.24
N TYR A 37 -6.52 -6.79 4.11
CA TYR A 37 -7.65 -6.49 4.98
C TYR A 37 -8.91 -6.07 4.20
N ILE A 38 -8.77 -5.32 3.11
CA ILE A 38 -9.90 -4.97 2.24
C ILE A 38 -10.54 -6.23 1.65
N HIS A 39 -9.73 -7.19 1.19
CA HIS A 39 -10.26 -8.46 0.67
C HIS A 39 -10.94 -9.29 1.76
N LEU A 40 -10.35 -9.38 2.95
CA LEU A 40 -10.96 -10.08 4.09
C LEU A 40 -12.29 -9.44 4.51
N ALA A 41 -12.34 -8.11 4.61
CA ALA A 41 -13.56 -7.38 4.93
C ALA A 41 -14.63 -7.55 3.85
N TRP A 42 -14.25 -7.53 2.57
CA TRP A 42 -15.16 -7.77 1.46
C TRP A 42 -15.81 -9.16 1.53
N MET A 43 -15.00 -10.19 1.77
CA MET A 43 -15.49 -11.57 1.95
C MET A 43 -16.36 -11.72 3.20
N ALA A 44 -16.06 -11.00 4.28
CA ALA A 44 -16.81 -11.09 5.53
C ALA A 44 -18.20 -10.42 5.45
N VAL A 45 -18.36 -9.40 4.60
CA VAL A 45 -19.57 -8.56 4.56
C VAL A 45 -20.43 -8.84 3.33
N THR A 46 -19.84 -9.29 2.22
CA THR A 46 -20.55 -9.42 0.93
C THR A 46 -20.17 -10.69 0.16
N GLU A 47 -21.16 -11.27 -0.52
CA GLU A 47 -21.01 -12.37 -1.50
C GLU A 47 -20.76 -11.85 -2.93
N VAL A 48 -20.64 -10.53 -3.09
CA VAL A 48 -20.44 -9.89 -4.38
C VAL A 48 -19.03 -10.21 -4.91
N SER A 49 -18.91 -10.33 -6.22
CA SER A 49 -17.67 -10.67 -6.92
C SER A 49 -16.40 -10.04 -6.32
N ILE A 50 -15.39 -10.88 -6.04
CA ILE A 50 -14.10 -10.49 -5.47
C ILE A 50 -13.33 -9.49 -6.34
N TRP A 51 -13.64 -9.42 -7.63
CA TRP A 51 -13.05 -8.45 -8.56
C TRP A 51 -13.30 -7.00 -8.13
N ASN A 52 -14.41 -6.72 -7.45
CA ASN A 52 -14.68 -5.40 -6.89
C ASN A 52 -13.72 -5.07 -5.74
N ALA A 53 -13.43 -6.04 -4.86
CA ALA A 53 -12.42 -5.90 -3.80
C ALA A 53 -11.03 -5.66 -4.37
N LEU A 54 -10.70 -6.31 -5.50
CA LEU A 54 -9.44 -6.11 -6.20
C LEU A 54 -9.31 -4.67 -6.72
N VAL A 55 -10.34 -4.14 -7.39
CA VAL A 55 -10.34 -2.75 -7.88
C VAL A 55 -10.18 -1.76 -6.72
N ILE A 56 -10.90 -1.95 -5.62
CA ILE A 56 -10.79 -1.11 -4.42
C ILE A 56 -9.37 -1.19 -3.83
N SER A 57 -8.78 -2.39 -3.77
CA SER A 57 -7.43 -2.60 -3.26
C SER A 57 -6.35 -1.98 -4.14
N ILE A 58 -6.51 -2.01 -5.46
CA ILE A 58 -5.61 -1.33 -6.40
C ILE A 58 -5.66 0.18 -6.18
N ILE A 59 -6.86 0.75 -6.07
CA ILE A 59 -7.02 2.18 -5.78
C ILE A 59 -6.37 2.53 -4.44
N TYR A 60 -6.61 1.73 -3.40
CA TYR A 60 -5.99 1.89 -2.08
C TYR A 60 -4.47 1.86 -2.16
N LEU A 61 -3.89 0.88 -2.86
CA LEU A 61 -2.44 0.75 -3.03
C LEU A 61 -1.85 1.98 -3.74
N ILE A 62 -2.50 2.48 -4.80
CA ILE A 62 -2.07 3.69 -5.51
C ILE A 62 -2.11 4.91 -4.58
N VAL A 63 -3.17 5.05 -3.77
CA VAL A 63 -3.32 6.13 -2.81
C VAL A 63 -2.21 6.07 -1.75
N VAL A 64 -1.95 4.91 -1.16
CA VAL A 64 -0.87 4.72 -0.16
C VAL A 64 0.49 5.03 -0.76
N MET A 65 0.75 4.60 -2.00
CA MET A 65 2.02 4.88 -2.68
C MET A 65 2.19 6.37 -3.01
N ARG A 66 1.09 7.09 -3.30
CA ARG A 66 1.13 8.51 -3.66
C ARG A 66 1.15 9.46 -2.46
N PHE A 67 0.44 9.12 -1.38
CA PHE A 67 0.23 9.98 -0.21
C PHE A 67 0.92 9.51 1.06
N GLY A 68 1.50 8.30 1.07
CA GLY A 68 2.25 7.78 2.19
C GLY A 68 3.35 8.71 2.65
#